data_AF-A0A538FL81-F1
#
_entry.id   AF-A0A538FL81-F1
#
_cell.length_a   1.000
_cell.length_b   1.000
_cell.length_c   1.000
_cell.angle_alpha   90.00
_cell.angle_beta   90.00
_cell.angle_gamma   90.00
#
_symmetry.space_group_name_H-M   'P 1'
#
loop_
_entity.id
_entity.type
_entity.pdbx_description
1 polymer ?
#
loop_
_entity_poly.entity_id
_entity_poly.type
_entity_poly.pdbx_seq_one_letter_code
_entity_poly.pdbx_strand_id
1 'polypeptide(L)'
;MPTPLSSGRGRSSAVAASSLLHRLTGRDRAVLTALRRFGVFTTEQIAEMFFDSPGRARVRLVELHRLGLLERFRPYRESWGSAPFHYVLSRTGAGMAAAQAGEDPVAAERRWTPSGSLALSGSQRLGHITDVSGFHAALVGRARRDPQARLIRWRTEPEVASWLSPSGSGWWSSAPGVVRPDGWGRWRDGGFQVEFFLEWDRGTETLSRLVAKLGGYEILEGERGVAAWVLFAFGSTRREHNARAALEGATVAIATAVLGSPPEPWSGVWLPVDDADLPRLPLAALGGVTLPPEALERAARARKPWLYEDNDTAGAP
;
A
#
# COMPACT_ATOMS: atom_id res chain seq x y z
N MET A 1 -6.21 -46.43 -28.29
CA MET A 1 -6.39 -44.99 -28.53
C MET A 1 -7.51 -44.49 -27.63
N PRO A 2 -7.30 -43.41 -26.87
CA PRO A 2 -8.08 -43.08 -25.68
C PRO A 2 -9.26 -42.16 -25.99
N THR A 3 -10.34 -42.29 -25.21
CA THR A 3 -11.33 -41.23 -25.03
C THR A 3 -11.30 -40.83 -23.56
N PRO A 4 -10.70 -39.69 -23.17
CA PRO A 4 -10.81 -39.21 -21.81
C PRO A 4 -12.15 -38.49 -21.63
N LEU A 5 -13.05 -39.07 -20.85
CA LEU A 5 -14.15 -38.32 -20.24
C LEU A 5 -13.60 -37.50 -19.08
N SER A 6 -13.10 -36.30 -19.38
CA SER A 6 -12.82 -35.28 -18.37
C SER A 6 -13.46 -33.96 -18.78
N SER A 7 -14.78 -33.86 -18.57
CA SER A 7 -15.54 -32.61 -18.79
C SER A 7 -16.45 -32.24 -17.61
N GLY A 8 -16.54 -33.09 -16.58
CA GLY A 8 -17.44 -32.88 -15.43
C GLY A 8 -16.88 -32.02 -14.30
N ARG A 9 -15.57 -32.07 -14.02
CA ARG A 9 -14.97 -31.32 -12.91
C ARG A 9 -14.88 -29.81 -13.16
N GLY A 10 -14.58 -29.40 -14.40
CA GLY A 10 -14.45 -27.97 -14.75
C GLY A 10 -15.78 -27.24 -14.86
N ARG A 11 -16.87 -27.91 -15.29
CA ARG A 11 -18.20 -27.29 -15.35
C ARG A 11 -18.84 -27.18 -13.96
N SER A 12 -18.64 -28.18 -13.10
CA SER A 12 -19.17 -28.16 -11.73
C SER A 12 -18.51 -27.08 -10.87
N SER A 13 -17.19 -26.87 -10.98
CA SER A 13 -16.51 -25.76 -10.28
C SER A 13 -16.91 -24.39 -10.83
N ALA A 14 -17.08 -24.26 -12.15
CA ALA A 14 -17.52 -23.00 -12.77
C ALA A 14 -18.97 -22.64 -12.42
N VAL A 15 -19.88 -23.60 -12.33
CA VAL A 15 -21.27 -23.40 -11.90
C VAL A 15 -21.35 -23.10 -10.40
N ALA A 16 -20.54 -23.77 -9.58
CA ALA A 16 -20.42 -23.46 -8.15
C ALA A 16 -19.86 -22.03 -7.92
N ALA A 17 -18.82 -21.63 -8.68
CA ALA A 17 -18.27 -20.28 -8.68
C ALA A 17 -19.30 -19.24 -9.16
N SER A 18 -20.10 -19.55 -10.18
CA SER A 18 -21.19 -18.69 -10.68
C SER A 18 -22.33 -18.50 -9.66
N SER A 19 -22.68 -19.53 -8.88
CA SER A 19 -23.66 -19.41 -7.80
C SER A 19 -23.11 -18.63 -6.58
N LEU A 20 -21.81 -18.76 -6.29
CA LEU A 20 -21.11 -17.96 -5.28
C LEU A 20 -21.05 -16.48 -5.70
N LEU A 21 -20.86 -16.19 -6.99
CA LEU A 21 -20.83 -14.84 -7.57
C LEU A 21 -22.12 -14.04 -7.32
N HIS A 22 -23.28 -14.72 -7.25
CA HIS A 22 -24.57 -14.08 -6.96
C HIS A 22 -24.77 -13.76 -5.46
N ARG A 23 -23.94 -14.35 -4.56
CA ARG A 23 -24.01 -14.15 -3.10
C ARG A 23 -23.01 -13.12 -2.57
N LEU A 24 -22.09 -12.65 -3.41
CA LEU A 24 -21.10 -11.65 -3.03
C LEU A 24 -21.65 -10.24 -3.24
N THR A 25 -21.69 -9.49 -2.14
CA THR A 25 -22.01 -8.06 -2.13
C THR A 25 -20.88 -7.26 -2.79
N GLY A 26 -21.16 -6.04 -3.24
CA GLY A 26 -20.12 -5.14 -3.76
C GLY A 26 -18.95 -4.95 -2.77
N ARG A 27 -19.26 -4.92 -1.47
CA ARG A 27 -18.27 -4.86 -0.40
C ARG A 27 -17.33 -6.07 -0.38
N ASP A 28 -17.86 -7.29 -0.54
CA ASP A 28 -17.01 -8.49 -0.54
C ASP A 28 -16.04 -8.46 -1.73
N ARG A 29 -16.51 -8.00 -2.89
CA ARG A 29 -15.66 -7.83 -4.08
C ARG A 29 -14.55 -6.80 -3.83
N ALA A 30 -14.87 -5.68 -3.16
CA ALA A 30 -13.89 -4.68 -2.77
C ALA A 30 -12.84 -5.24 -1.79
N VAL A 31 -13.24 -6.07 -0.83
CA VAL A 31 -12.32 -6.77 0.09
C VAL A 31 -11.37 -7.70 -0.67
N LEU A 32 -11.89 -8.51 -1.61
CA LEU A 32 -11.06 -9.40 -2.43
C LEU A 32 -10.08 -8.62 -3.31
N THR A 33 -10.55 -7.52 -3.92
CA THR A 33 -9.72 -6.63 -4.73
C THR A 33 -8.58 -6.01 -3.90
N ALA A 34 -8.87 -5.53 -2.69
CA ALA A 34 -7.86 -4.98 -1.80
C ALA A 34 -6.84 -6.03 -1.37
N LEU A 35 -7.29 -7.23 -0.99
CA LEU A 35 -6.38 -8.33 -0.62
C LEU A 35 -5.52 -8.81 -1.79
N ARG A 36 -6.02 -8.73 -3.03
CA ARG A 36 -5.21 -9.00 -4.23
C ARG A 36 -4.06 -8.00 -4.37
N ARG A 37 -4.33 -6.72 -4.10
CA ARG A 37 -3.34 -5.63 -4.26
C ARG A 37 -2.30 -5.59 -3.15
N PHE A 38 -2.69 -5.83 -1.90
CA PHE A 38 -1.82 -5.69 -0.72
C PHE A 38 -1.35 -7.02 -0.14
N GLY A 39 -1.92 -8.14 -0.57
CA GLY A 39 -1.59 -9.49 -0.09
C GLY A 39 -2.26 -9.85 1.23
N VAL A 40 -2.15 -9.01 2.27
CA VAL A 40 -2.64 -9.28 3.62
C VAL A 40 -3.20 -8.03 4.30
N PHE A 41 -4.30 -8.22 5.04
CA PHE A 41 -4.83 -7.22 5.97
C PHE A 41 -5.24 -7.87 7.29
N THR A 42 -5.20 -7.09 8.37
CA THR A 42 -5.81 -7.47 9.65
C THR A 42 -7.33 -7.30 9.61
N THR A 43 -8.01 -7.90 10.59
CA THR A 43 -9.45 -7.73 10.79
C THR A 43 -9.81 -6.25 10.94
N GLU A 44 -9.02 -5.52 11.69
CA GLU A 44 -9.22 -4.11 12.03
C GLU A 44 -9.01 -3.22 10.80
N GLN A 45 -7.99 -3.50 9.98
CA GLN A 45 -7.77 -2.78 8.72
C GLN A 45 -8.91 -2.98 7.73
N ILE A 46 -9.40 -4.22 7.59
CA ILE A 46 -10.55 -4.50 6.73
C ILE A 46 -11.81 -3.82 7.27
N ALA A 47 -12.02 -3.84 8.60
CA ALA A 47 -13.14 -3.16 9.22
C ALA A 47 -13.11 -1.65 8.93
N GLU A 48 -11.95 -1.02 9.13
CA GLU A 48 -11.71 0.40 8.89
C GLU A 48 -12.05 0.81 7.44
N MET A 49 -11.60 0.01 6.47
CA MET A 49 -11.79 0.32 5.05
C MET A 49 -13.20 0.05 4.53
N PHE A 50 -13.93 -0.93 5.06
CA PHE A 50 -15.12 -1.44 4.35
C PHE A 50 -16.39 -1.52 5.20
N PHE A 51 -16.30 -1.34 6.52
CA PHE A 51 -17.42 -1.55 7.41
C PHE A 51 -17.62 -0.35 8.34
N ASP A 52 -18.87 -0.15 8.76
CA ASP A 52 -19.23 0.87 9.78
C ASP A 52 -19.20 0.26 11.19
N SER A 53 -19.07 -1.07 11.29
CA SER A 53 -19.05 -1.80 12.54
C SER A 53 -17.98 -2.90 12.52
N PRO A 54 -17.00 -2.87 13.43
CA PRO A 54 -16.00 -3.94 13.57
C PRO A 54 -16.62 -5.32 13.85
N GLY A 55 -17.76 -5.37 14.55
CA GLY A 55 -18.49 -6.61 14.80
C GLY A 55 -19.04 -7.23 13.51
N ARG A 56 -19.66 -6.41 12.65
CA ARG A 56 -20.17 -6.87 11.35
C ARG A 56 -19.03 -7.31 10.42
N ALA A 57 -17.90 -6.61 10.45
CA ALA A 57 -16.70 -7.00 9.72
C ALA A 57 -16.23 -8.40 10.13
N ARG A 58 -16.10 -8.66 11.44
CA ARG A 58 -15.69 -9.98 11.97
C ARG A 58 -16.60 -11.11 11.50
N VAL A 59 -17.93 -10.93 11.62
CA VAL A 59 -18.90 -11.95 11.18
C VAL A 59 -18.76 -12.21 9.68
N ARG A 60 -18.70 -11.15 8.86
CA ARG A 60 -18.62 -11.30 7.40
C ARG A 60 -17.30 -11.93 6.95
N LEU A 61 -16.17 -11.59 7.59
CA LEU A 61 -14.88 -12.18 7.25
C LEU A 61 -14.79 -13.66 7.61
N VAL A 62 -15.42 -14.08 8.72
CA VAL A 62 -15.57 -15.50 9.05
C VAL A 62 -16.41 -16.22 7.99
N GLU A 63 -17.47 -15.59 7.49
CA GLU A 63 -18.30 -16.16 6.42
C GLU A 63 -17.51 -16.30 5.11
N LEU A 64 -16.80 -15.25 4.66
CA LEU A 64 -15.96 -15.32 3.46
C LEU A 64 -14.86 -16.38 3.57
N HIS A 65 -14.31 -16.58 4.76
CA HIS A 65 -13.38 -17.69 5.03
C HIS A 65 -14.07 -19.06 4.92
N ARG A 66 -15.27 -19.23 5.50
CA ARG A 66 -16.04 -20.49 5.41
C ARG A 66 -16.52 -20.79 3.99
N LEU A 67 -16.77 -19.77 3.18
CA LEU A 67 -17.04 -19.89 1.74
C LEU A 67 -15.79 -20.25 0.93
N GLY A 68 -14.62 -20.36 1.57
CA GLY A 68 -13.38 -20.73 0.92
C GLY A 68 -12.80 -19.63 0.04
N LEU A 69 -13.18 -18.36 0.24
CA LEU A 69 -12.64 -17.21 -0.50
C LEU A 69 -11.45 -16.56 0.19
N LEU A 70 -11.41 -16.65 1.53
CA LEU A 70 -10.32 -16.13 2.33
C LEU A 70 -9.66 -17.24 3.14
N GLU A 71 -8.37 -17.11 3.36
CA GLU A 71 -7.66 -17.81 4.41
C GLU A 71 -7.36 -16.84 5.54
N ARG A 72 -7.20 -17.38 6.76
CA ARG A 72 -6.87 -16.58 7.93
C ARG A 72 -5.89 -17.27 8.85
N PHE A 73 -5.04 -16.48 9.50
CA PHE A 73 -4.07 -16.97 10.47
C PHE A 73 -3.82 -15.92 11.55
N ARG A 74 -3.12 -16.32 12.61
CA ARG A 74 -2.62 -15.43 13.66
C ARG A 74 -1.12 -15.63 13.78
N PRO A 75 -0.31 -14.57 13.63
CA PRO A 75 1.11 -14.64 13.94
C PRO A 75 1.30 -15.02 15.41
N TYR A 76 2.29 -15.86 15.69
CA TYR A 76 2.71 -16.10 17.06
C TYR A 76 3.22 -14.80 17.69
N ARG A 77 2.80 -14.53 18.93
CA ARG A 77 3.35 -13.44 19.75
C ARG A 77 3.72 -14.02 21.11
N GLU A 78 4.88 -13.64 21.61
CA GLU A 78 5.37 -14.01 22.94
C GLU A 78 4.62 -13.26 24.07
N SER A 79 3.94 -12.15 23.74
CA SER A 79 3.23 -11.30 24.69
C SER A 79 1.76 -11.69 24.88
N TRP A 80 1.21 -11.38 26.06
CA TRP A 80 -0.18 -11.66 26.44
C TRP A 80 -1.19 -10.88 25.57
N GLY A 81 -2.22 -11.58 25.07
CA GLY A 81 -3.31 -11.05 24.24
C GLY A 81 -3.48 -11.82 22.92
N SER A 82 -4.68 -11.82 22.34
CA SER A 82 -4.88 -12.44 21.03
C SER A 82 -4.49 -11.47 19.91
N ALA A 83 -3.48 -11.83 19.11
CA ALA A 83 -3.19 -11.10 17.87
C ALA A 83 -4.44 -11.07 16.96
N PRO A 84 -4.68 -9.97 16.23
CA PRO A 84 -5.78 -9.91 15.29
C PRO A 84 -5.62 -10.99 14.21
N PHE A 85 -6.74 -11.50 13.70
CA PHE A 85 -6.69 -12.38 12.53
C PHE A 85 -6.18 -11.58 11.34
N HIS A 86 -5.22 -12.17 10.65
CA HIS A 86 -4.74 -11.72 9.34
C HIS A 86 -5.50 -12.52 8.29
N TYR A 87 -5.99 -11.83 7.27
CA TYR A 87 -6.72 -12.41 6.14
C TYR A 87 -5.91 -12.23 4.87
N VAL A 88 -5.94 -13.25 4.03
CA VAL A 88 -5.37 -13.28 2.68
C VAL A 88 -6.34 -13.99 1.74
N LEU A 89 -6.13 -13.86 0.44
CA LEU A 89 -6.91 -14.63 -0.53
C LEU A 89 -6.60 -16.12 -0.41
N SER A 90 -7.64 -16.95 -0.41
CA SER A 90 -7.48 -18.37 -0.71
C SER A 90 -7.19 -18.57 -2.20
N ARG A 91 -6.91 -19.82 -2.61
CA ARG A 91 -6.81 -20.16 -4.03
C ARG A 91 -8.03 -19.69 -4.83
N THR A 92 -9.23 -20.06 -4.41
CA THR A 92 -10.50 -19.67 -5.08
C THR A 92 -10.71 -18.15 -5.01
N GLY A 93 -10.37 -17.52 -3.89
CA GLY A 93 -10.44 -16.06 -3.76
C GLY A 93 -9.52 -15.33 -4.75
N ALA A 94 -8.33 -15.88 -5.01
CA ALA A 94 -7.40 -15.35 -6.00
C ALA A 94 -7.95 -15.46 -7.43
N GLY A 95 -8.55 -16.60 -7.80
CA GLY A 95 -9.24 -16.74 -9.09
C GLY A 95 -10.37 -15.72 -9.24
N MET A 96 -11.19 -15.56 -8.20
CA MET A 96 -12.30 -14.59 -8.20
C MET A 96 -11.83 -13.14 -8.32
N ALA A 97 -10.79 -12.75 -7.59
CA ALA A 97 -10.24 -11.39 -7.66
C ALA A 97 -9.56 -11.12 -9.02
N ALA A 98 -8.95 -12.13 -9.65
CA ALA A 98 -8.41 -12.02 -11.00
C ALA A 98 -9.53 -11.86 -12.04
N ALA A 99 -10.60 -12.66 -11.95
CA ALA A 99 -11.76 -12.51 -12.83
C ALA A 99 -12.40 -11.11 -12.73
N GLN A 100 -12.47 -10.54 -11.51
CA GLN A 100 -12.93 -9.15 -11.31
C GLN A 100 -12.06 -8.12 -12.02
N ALA A 101 -10.76 -8.38 -12.15
CA ALA A 101 -9.81 -7.53 -12.86
C ALA A 101 -9.76 -7.81 -14.38
N GLY A 102 -10.60 -8.69 -14.90
CA GLY A 102 -10.57 -9.10 -16.31
C GLY A 102 -9.40 -10.03 -16.67
N GLU A 103 -8.78 -10.65 -15.67
CA GLU A 103 -7.65 -11.57 -15.84
C GLU A 103 -8.10 -13.03 -15.81
N ASP A 104 -7.24 -13.95 -16.28
CA ASP A 104 -7.52 -15.39 -16.26
C ASP A 104 -7.57 -15.94 -14.81
N PRO A 105 -8.75 -16.36 -14.32
CA PRO A 105 -8.91 -16.90 -12.97
C PRO A 105 -8.13 -18.20 -12.75
N VAL A 106 -8.04 -19.08 -13.76
CA VAL A 106 -7.36 -20.38 -13.64
C VAL A 106 -5.85 -20.17 -13.51
N ALA A 107 -5.29 -19.23 -14.26
CA ALA A 107 -3.88 -18.89 -14.14
C ALA A 107 -3.55 -18.29 -12.76
N ALA A 108 -4.44 -17.44 -12.22
CA ALA A 108 -4.29 -16.90 -10.87
C ALA A 108 -4.35 -18.00 -9.79
N GLU A 109 -5.31 -18.93 -9.89
CA GLU A 109 -5.42 -20.08 -8.98
C GLU A 109 -4.19 -21.00 -9.04
N ARG A 110 -3.56 -21.14 -10.20
CA ARG A 110 -2.33 -21.94 -10.36
C ARG A 110 -1.11 -21.27 -9.75
N ARG A 111 -0.98 -19.94 -9.89
CA ARG A 111 0.10 -19.14 -9.30
C ARG A 111 -0.05 -18.95 -7.79
N TRP A 112 -1.25 -19.14 -7.27
CA TRP A 112 -1.52 -18.96 -5.84
C TRP A 112 -0.63 -19.87 -4.99
N THR A 113 -0.06 -19.29 -3.94
CA THR A 113 0.74 -20.00 -2.94
C THR A 113 0.04 -19.92 -1.58
N PRO A 114 0.10 -20.97 -0.74
CA PRO A 114 -0.55 -20.96 0.56
C PRO A 114 -0.13 -19.79 1.43
N SER A 115 -1.10 -19.26 2.17
CA SER A 115 -0.96 -18.24 3.23
C SER A 115 0.13 -18.57 4.25
N GLY A 116 0.38 -19.87 4.45
CA GLY A 116 1.51 -20.37 5.24
C GLY A 116 2.85 -19.79 4.78
N SER A 117 3.06 -19.51 3.50
CA SER A 117 4.29 -18.87 3.03
C SER A 117 4.48 -17.48 3.63
N LEU A 118 3.45 -16.62 3.72
CA LEU A 118 3.51 -15.30 4.37
C LEU A 118 3.64 -15.39 5.89
N ALA A 119 2.94 -16.34 6.52
CA ALA A 119 3.08 -16.58 7.96
C ALA A 119 4.48 -17.16 8.34
N LEU A 120 5.09 -17.92 7.43
CA LEU A 120 6.45 -18.48 7.55
C LEU A 120 7.54 -17.52 7.04
N SER A 121 7.18 -16.44 6.33
CA SER A 121 8.10 -15.44 5.76
C SER A 121 8.81 -14.55 6.82
N GLY A 122 8.67 -14.87 8.11
CA GLY A 122 9.22 -14.10 9.21
C GLY A 122 8.31 -12.94 9.65
N SER A 123 8.29 -12.69 10.96
CA SER A 123 7.47 -11.65 11.60
C SER A 123 7.75 -10.23 11.07
N GLN A 124 8.97 -9.98 10.60
CA GLN A 124 9.40 -8.68 10.10
C GLN A 124 8.73 -8.30 8.77
N ARG A 125 8.74 -9.20 7.78
CA ARG A 125 8.11 -8.93 6.48
C ARG A 125 6.60 -8.76 6.62
N LEU A 126 5.96 -9.65 7.38
CA LEU A 126 4.54 -9.52 7.65
C LEU A 126 4.23 -8.20 8.37
N GLY A 127 5.03 -7.85 9.37
CA GLY A 127 4.92 -6.58 10.08
C GLY A 127 5.00 -5.38 9.13
N HIS A 128 5.99 -5.36 8.24
CA HIS A 128 6.17 -4.30 7.25
C HIS A 128 4.96 -4.15 6.33
N ILE A 129 4.49 -5.26 5.75
CA ILE A 129 3.31 -5.24 4.88
C ILE A 129 2.09 -4.73 5.65
N THR A 130 1.89 -5.17 6.89
CA THR A 130 0.75 -4.71 7.70
C THR A 130 0.86 -3.26 8.12
N ASP A 131 2.06 -2.71 8.27
CA ASP A 131 2.24 -1.30 8.60
C ASP A 131 1.88 -0.41 7.40
N VAL A 132 2.43 -0.72 6.23
CA VAL A 132 2.15 0.00 4.96
C VAL A 132 0.68 -0.13 4.57
N SER A 133 0.12 -1.34 4.67
CA SER A 133 -1.30 -1.56 4.40
C SER A 133 -2.19 -0.88 5.45
N GLY A 134 -1.71 -0.73 6.68
CA GLY A 134 -2.34 0.05 7.75
C GLY A 134 -2.39 1.54 7.43
N PHE A 135 -1.32 2.11 6.88
CA PHE A 135 -1.29 3.49 6.40
C PHE A 135 -2.39 3.74 5.36
N HIS A 136 -2.46 2.88 4.34
CA HIS A 136 -3.52 2.94 3.32
C HIS A 136 -4.92 2.80 3.94
N ALA A 137 -5.12 1.81 4.81
CA ALA A 137 -6.40 1.56 5.45
C ALA A 137 -6.90 2.77 6.25
N ALA A 138 -6.00 3.45 6.95
CA ALA A 138 -6.32 4.66 7.72
C ALA A 138 -6.74 5.84 6.82
N LEU A 139 -6.10 6.03 5.66
CA LEU A 139 -6.51 7.06 4.70
C LEU A 139 -7.88 6.75 4.07
N VAL A 140 -8.12 5.49 3.69
CA VAL A 140 -9.44 5.06 3.19
C VAL A 140 -10.51 5.25 4.27
N GLY A 141 -10.24 4.84 5.51
CA GLY A 141 -11.16 5.02 6.63
C GLY A 141 -11.48 6.48 6.92
N ARG A 142 -10.48 7.37 6.88
CA ARG A 142 -10.66 8.82 6.98
C ARG A 142 -11.56 9.36 5.86
N ALA A 143 -11.27 9.00 4.60
CA ALA A 143 -12.07 9.42 3.45
C ALA A 143 -13.52 8.91 3.48
N ARG A 144 -13.76 7.74 4.10
CA ARG A 144 -15.13 7.23 4.28
C ARG A 144 -15.94 8.01 5.31
N ARG A 145 -15.29 8.55 6.34
CA ARG A 145 -15.95 9.24 7.45
C ARG A 145 -16.09 10.74 7.24
N ASP A 146 -15.27 11.32 6.38
CA ASP A 146 -15.24 12.76 6.14
C ASP A 146 -15.31 13.07 4.64
N PRO A 147 -16.39 13.71 4.15
CA PRO A 147 -16.53 14.07 2.74
C PRO A 147 -15.44 15.02 2.19
N GLN A 148 -14.74 15.76 3.06
CA GLN A 148 -13.63 16.63 2.65
C GLN A 148 -12.32 15.88 2.43
N ALA A 149 -12.24 14.64 2.95
CA ALA A 149 -11.07 13.81 2.86
C ALA A 149 -11.19 12.83 1.68
N ARG A 150 -10.14 12.75 0.85
CA ARG A 150 -10.11 11.86 -0.31
C ARG A 150 -8.72 11.29 -0.54
N LEU A 151 -8.65 9.96 -0.55
CA LEU A 151 -7.52 9.25 -1.16
C LEU A 151 -7.72 9.29 -2.67
N ILE A 152 -7.06 10.23 -3.34
CA ILE A 152 -7.17 10.43 -4.78
C ILE A 152 -6.59 9.21 -5.49
N ARG A 153 -5.41 8.76 -5.05
CA ARG A 153 -4.77 7.55 -5.56
C ARG A 153 -3.82 6.94 -4.56
N TRP A 154 -3.63 5.63 -4.69
CA TRP A 154 -2.60 4.87 -4.00
C TRP A 154 -2.01 3.82 -4.93
N ARG A 155 -0.68 3.71 -4.93
CA ARG A 155 0.09 2.63 -5.55
C ARG A 155 0.89 1.90 -4.47
N THR A 156 0.80 0.58 -4.42
CA THR A 156 1.65 -0.28 -3.57
C THR A 156 3.07 -0.37 -4.13
N GLU A 157 4.05 -0.82 -3.34
CA GLU A 157 5.44 -1.03 -3.81
C GLU A 157 5.52 -1.75 -5.18
N PRO A 158 4.85 -2.91 -5.42
CA PRO A 158 4.87 -3.54 -6.75
C PRO A 158 4.28 -2.68 -7.87
N GLU A 159 3.21 -1.92 -7.56
CA GLU A 159 2.56 -1.03 -8.53
C GLU A 159 3.42 0.19 -8.84
N VAL A 160 4.17 0.71 -7.85
CA VAL A 160 5.17 1.77 -8.02
C VAL A 160 6.33 1.27 -8.86
N ALA A 161 6.90 0.10 -8.53
CA ALA A 161 8.00 -0.50 -9.30
C ALA A 161 7.60 -0.74 -10.77
N SER A 162 6.38 -1.22 -11.01
CA SER A 162 5.86 -1.39 -12.37
C SER A 162 5.67 -0.05 -13.10
N TRP A 163 5.16 0.97 -12.42
CA TRP A 163 4.91 2.29 -13.00
C TRP A 163 6.21 3.02 -13.33
N LEU A 164 7.21 2.93 -12.45
CA LEU A 164 8.52 3.54 -12.65
C LEU A 164 9.43 2.74 -13.59
N SER A 165 8.99 1.59 -14.10
CA SER A 165 9.66 0.82 -15.16
C SER A 165 8.89 0.84 -16.51
N PRO A 166 8.64 2.00 -17.15
CA PRO A 166 7.78 2.11 -18.33
C PRO A 166 8.21 1.25 -19.53
N SER A 167 9.50 0.93 -19.67
CA SER A 167 10.03 0.06 -20.74
C SER A 167 9.68 -1.42 -20.56
N GLY A 168 9.10 -1.81 -19.43
CA GLY A 168 8.84 -3.21 -19.08
C GLY A 168 10.10 -4.06 -18.90
N SER A 169 11.30 -3.47 -19.04
CA SER A 169 12.58 -4.19 -18.97
C SER A 169 12.96 -4.59 -17.56
N GLY A 170 12.21 -4.15 -16.54
CA GLY A 170 12.56 -4.31 -15.14
C GLY A 170 13.83 -3.55 -14.75
N TRP A 171 14.38 -2.71 -15.64
CA TRP A 171 15.62 -1.97 -15.42
C TRP A 171 15.50 -1.07 -14.19
N TRP A 172 14.37 -0.38 -14.02
CA TRP A 172 14.16 0.46 -12.83
C TRP A 172 14.31 -0.37 -11.55
N SER A 173 13.71 -1.56 -11.51
CA SER A 173 13.85 -2.46 -10.37
C SER A 173 15.31 -2.90 -10.15
N SER A 174 16.12 -3.11 -11.18
CA SER A 174 17.48 -3.64 -11.06
C SER A 174 18.61 -2.60 -11.12
N ALA A 175 18.28 -1.32 -11.39
CA ALA A 175 19.24 -0.25 -11.55
C ALA A 175 19.84 0.17 -10.19
N PRO A 176 21.17 0.28 -10.08
CA PRO A 176 21.82 0.87 -8.91
C PRO A 176 21.37 2.33 -8.71
N GLY A 177 21.04 2.70 -7.47
CA GLY A 177 20.64 4.07 -7.13
C GLY A 177 19.17 4.41 -7.37
N VAL A 178 18.37 3.47 -7.86
CA VAL A 178 16.92 3.63 -7.99
C VAL A 178 16.21 3.35 -6.65
N VAL A 179 15.27 4.23 -6.30
CA VAL A 179 14.41 4.07 -5.14
C VAL A 179 13.26 3.09 -5.38
N ARG A 180 12.89 2.38 -4.32
CA ARG A 180 11.73 1.49 -4.27
C ARG A 180 10.87 1.89 -3.07
N PRO A 181 10.00 2.90 -3.23
CA PRO A 181 9.11 3.34 -2.18
C PRO A 181 8.15 2.22 -1.77
N ASP A 182 7.81 2.16 -0.48
CA ASP A 182 6.82 1.23 0.05
C ASP A 182 5.40 1.53 -0.47
N GLY A 183 5.18 2.79 -0.87
CA GLY A 183 3.99 3.20 -1.60
C GLY A 183 4.14 4.60 -2.20
N TRP A 184 3.18 4.95 -3.03
CA TRP A 184 2.98 6.31 -3.53
C TRP A 184 1.51 6.67 -3.43
N GLY A 185 1.21 7.92 -3.10
CA GLY A 185 -0.17 8.35 -2.94
C GLY A 185 -0.39 9.82 -3.27
N ARG A 186 -1.66 10.12 -3.57
CA ARG A 186 -2.19 11.48 -3.63
C ARG A 186 -3.35 11.58 -2.65
N TRP A 187 -3.21 12.49 -1.70
CA TRP A 187 -4.16 12.69 -0.61
C TRP A 187 -4.69 14.11 -0.60
N ARG A 188 -5.98 14.29 -0.32
CA ARG A 188 -6.63 15.58 -0.14
C ARG A 188 -7.41 15.57 1.18
N ASP A 189 -7.27 16.62 1.96
CA ASP A 189 -8.06 16.89 3.16
C ASP A 189 -7.98 18.40 3.47
N GLY A 190 -9.03 18.98 4.03
CA GLY A 190 -9.04 20.38 4.49
C GLY A 190 -8.65 21.42 3.44
N GLY A 191 -8.97 21.18 2.15
CA GLY A 191 -8.64 22.11 1.05
C GLY A 191 -7.21 22.00 0.52
N PHE A 192 -6.34 21.22 1.16
CA PHE A 192 -4.98 20.97 0.68
C PHE A 192 -4.88 19.62 -0.02
N GLN A 193 -3.87 19.47 -0.88
CA GLN A 193 -3.56 18.24 -1.56
C GLN A 193 -2.07 18.00 -1.56
N VAL A 194 -1.64 16.78 -1.27
CA VAL A 194 -0.25 16.37 -1.28
C VAL A 194 -0.06 15.15 -2.18
N GLU A 195 1.03 15.14 -2.94
CA GLU A 195 1.58 13.94 -3.57
C GLU A 195 2.79 13.48 -2.79
N PHE A 196 2.88 12.19 -2.53
CA PHE A 196 3.95 11.64 -1.71
C PHE A 196 4.40 10.24 -2.12
N PHE A 197 5.65 9.93 -1.83
CA PHE A 197 6.19 8.59 -1.66
C PHE A 197 6.28 8.24 -0.18
N LEU A 198 6.02 6.98 0.18
CA LEU A 198 6.12 6.48 1.54
C LEU A 198 7.34 5.56 1.68
N GLU A 199 8.11 5.80 2.72
CA GLU A 199 9.19 4.94 3.22
C GLU A 199 8.88 4.60 4.68
N TRP A 200 8.63 3.33 4.97
CA TRP A 200 8.35 2.83 6.30
C TRP A 200 9.59 2.17 6.89
N ASP A 201 10.26 2.85 7.82
CA ASP A 201 11.48 2.37 8.44
C ASP A 201 11.20 1.68 9.80
N ARG A 202 11.34 0.35 9.80
CA ARG A 202 11.25 -0.48 11.01
C ARG A 202 12.55 -0.52 11.84
N GLY A 203 13.51 0.34 11.55
CA GLY A 203 14.80 0.44 12.23
C GLY A 203 15.84 -0.58 11.75
N THR A 204 15.64 -1.16 10.57
CA THR A 204 16.50 -2.22 10.01
C THR A 204 17.62 -1.68 9.13
N GLU A 205 17.46 -0.47 8.62
CA GLU A 205 18.44 0.19 7.76
C GLU A 205 19.34 1.14 8.55
N THR A 206 20.55 1.38 8.06
CA THR A 206 21.45 2.39 8.64
C THR A 206 21.00 3.79 8.19
N LEU A 207 21.35 4.83 8.97
CA LEU A 207 21.07 6.22 8.56
C LEU A 207 21.75 6.57 7.23
N SER A 208 22.96 6.05 7.00
CA SER A 208 23.67 6.23 5.72
C SER A 208 22.90 5.66 4.52
N ARG A 209 22.18 4.54 4.69
CA ARG A 209 21.33 3.99 3.63
C ARG A 209 20.11 4.86 3.38
N LEU A 210 19.54 5.43 4.44
CA LEU A 210 18.42 6.36 4.32
C LEU A 210 18.84 7.60 3.50
N VAL A 211 19.98 8.21 3.81
CA VAL A 211 20.52 9.34 3.04
C VAL A 211 20.84 8.92 1.60
N ALA A 212 21.42 7.75 1.40
CA ALA A 212 21.75 7.25 0.06
C ALA A 212 20.51 7.05 -0.83
N LYS A 213 19.31 6.83 -0.26
CA LYS A 213 18.05 6.75 -1.03
C LYS A 213 17.68 8.09 -1.67
N LEU A 214 18.09 9.22 -1.09
CA LEU A 214 17.69 10.54 -1.58
C LEU A 214 18.13 10.78 -3.03
N GLY A 215 19.32 10.32 -3.42
CA GLY A 215 19.78 10.45 -4.81
C GLY A 215 18.85 9.80 -5.82
N GLY A 216 18.17 8.70 -5.48
CA GLY A 216 17.18 8.08 -6.36
C GLY A 216 15.87 8.88 -6.44
N TYR A 217 15.49 9.59 -5.38
CA TYR A 217 14.37 10.53 -5.43
C TYR A 217 14.70 11.78 -6.24
N GLU A 218 15.92 12.32 -6.13
CA GLU A 218 16.38 13.43 -6.96
C GLU A 218 16.36 13.07 -8.46
N ILE A 219 16.78 11.86 -8.81
CA ILE A 219 16.66 11.32 -10.17
C ILE A 219 15.19 11.25 -10.58
N LEU A 220 14.31 10.72 -9.72
CA LEU A 220 12.88 10.63 -10.02
C LEU A 220 12.23 11.98 -10.26
N GLU A 221 12.57 13.02 -9.51
CA GLU A 221 12.06 14.37 -9.73
C GLU A 221 12.42 14.86 -11.14
N GLY A 222 13.69 14.67 -11.55
CA GLY A 222 14.18 15.04 -12.88
C GLY A 222 13.67 14.16 -14.03
N GLU A 223 13.20 12.94 -13.75
CA GLU A 223 12.60 12.09 -14.78
C GLU A 223 11.09 12.32 -14.92
N ARG A 224 10.38 12.41 -13.78
CA ARG A 224 8.92 12.59 -13.72
C ARG A 224 8.49 14.02 -13.99
N GLY A 225 9.33 15.01 -13.68
CA GLY A 225 8.96 16.42 -13.75
C GLY A 225 8.01 16.87 -12.65
N VAL A 226 7.93 16.12 -11.56
CA VAL A 226 7.09 16.42 -10.40
C VAL A 226 7.93 16.23 -9.14
N ALA A 227 8.04 17.29 -8.35
CA ALA A 227 8.55 17.21 -6.98
C ALA A 227 7.43 16.72 -6.05
N ALA A 228 7.66 15.59 -5.40
CA ALA A 228 6.72 14.98 -4.46
C ALA A 228 7.37 14.86 -3.08
N TRP A 229 6.56 14.86 -2.04
CA TRP A 229 7.06 14.63 -0.69
C TRP A 229 7.57 13.20 -0.52
N VAL A 230 8.70 13.02 0.16
CA VAL A 230 9.14 11.72 0.66
C VAL A 230 8.81 11.64 2.15
N LEU A 231 7.91 10.73 2.50
CA LEU A 231 7.45 10.54 3.86
C LEU A 231 8.21 9.40 4.51
N PHE A 232 8.98 9.70 5.56
CA PHE A 232 9.57 8.66 6.39
C PHE A 232 8.73 8.42 7.64
N ALA A 233 8.14 7.24 7.73
CA ALA A 233 7.40 6.78 8.90
C ALA A 233 8.28 5.86 9.76
N PHE A 234 8.35 6.14 11.06
CA PHE A 234 9.19 5.42 12.01
C PHE A 234 8.39 4.79 13.15
N GLY A 235 8.91 3.69 13.70
CA GLY A 235 8.34 3.03 14.88
C GLY A 235 8.73 3.64 16.23
N SER A 236 9.63 4.64 16.28
CA SER A 236 10.03 5.28 17.54
C SER A 236 10.56 6.69 17.35
N THR A 237 10.32 7.55 18.34
CA THR A 237 10.81 8.95 18.39
C THR A 237 12.33 9.04 18.34
N ARG A 238 13.03 8.12 18.99
CA ARG A 238 14.51 8.08 18.94
C ARG A 238 15.02 7.84 17.52
N ARG A 239 14.38 6.93 16.78
CA ARG A 239 14.77 6.66 15.39
C ARG A 239 14.45 7.85 14.50
N GLU A 240 13.28 8.46 14.65
CA GLU A 240 12.90 9.68 13.93
C GLU A 240 13.92 10.80 14.17
N HIS A 241 14.27 11.10 15.43
CA HIS A 241 15.23 12.15 15.77
C HIS A 241 16.59 11.95 15.09
N ASN A 242 17.14 10.75 15.17
CA ASN A 242 18.43 10.44 14.53
C ASN A 242 18.35 10.48 13.00
N ALA A 243 17.23 10.07 12.42
CA ALA A 243 17.01 10.13 10.98
C ALA A 243 16.90 11.58 10.50
N ARG A 244 16.17 12.43 11.23
CA ARG A 244 16.05 13.86 10.92
C ARG A 244 17.41 14.54 10.87
N ALA A 245 18.25 14.34 11.88
CA ALA A 245 19.60 14.91 11.90
C ALA A 245 20.45 14.46 10.70
N ALA A 246 20.28 13.22 10.22
CA ALA A 246 20.98 12.72 9.04
C ALA A 246 20.41 13.24 7.71
N LEU A 247 19.16 13.70 7.72
CA LEU A 247 18.42 14.20 6.55
C LEU A 247 18.51 15.72 6.40
N GLU A 248 19.10 16.42 7.35
CA GLU A 248 19.30 17.88 7.27
C GLU A 248 20.05 18.27 6.00
N GLY A 249 19.57 19.31 5.32
CA GLY A 249 20.13 19.77 4.05
C GLY A 249 19.79 18.89 2.86
N ALA A 250 18.83 17.96 3.01
CA ALA A 250 18.26 17.25 1.88
C ALA A 250 17.66 18.25 0.88
N THR A 251 17.87 17.98 -0.40
CA THR A 251 17.34 18.85 -1.46
C THR A 251 15.98 18.38 -1.98
N VAL A 252 15.48 17.26 -1.45
CA VAL A 252 14.17 16.66 -1.73
C VAL A 252 13.23 17.05 -0.59
N ALA A 253 11.95 17.29 -0.87
CA ALA A 253 10.98 17.61 0.17
C ALA A 253 10.72 16.38 1.07
N ILE A 254 11.10 16.47 2.35
CA ILE A 254 10.98 15.35 3.30
C ILE A 254 10.15 15.74 4.51
N ALA A 255 9.22 14.86 4.90
CA ALA A 255 8.56 14.93 6.19
C ALA A 255 8.70 13.60 6.95
N THR A 256 8.85 13.69 8.28
CA THR A 256 8.98 12.52 9.15
C THR A 256 7.80 12.40 10.10
N ALA A 257 7.42 11.18 10.45
CA ALA A 257 6.44 10.92 11.50
C ALA A 257 6.80 9.67 12.30
N VAL A 258 6.35 9.63 13.55
CA VAL A 258 6.24 8.39 14.32
C VAL A 258 4.79 7.96 14.30
N LEU A 259 4.53 6.77 13.75
CA LEU A 259 3.16 6.26 13.61
C LEU A 259 2.92 5.13 14.62
N GLY A 260 1.78 5.25 15.33
CA GLY A 260 1.30 4.24 16.27
C GLY A 260 0.58 3.08 15.59
N SER A 261 -0.04 2.23 16.40
CA SER A 261 -0.92 1.15 15.94
C SER A 261 -2.28 1.27 16.65
N PRO A 262 -3.37 1.61 15.95
CA PRO A 262 -3.45 1.87 14.50
C PRO A 262 -2.74 3.17 14.09
N PRO A 263 -2.28 3.28 12.83
CA PRO A 263 -1.67 4.51 12.33
C PRO A 263 -2.74 5.56 12.01
N GLU A 264 -2.47 6.83 12.31
CA GLU A 264 -3.32 7.97 11.94
C GLU A 264 -2.55 8.96 11.04
N PRO A 265 -2.13 8.53 9.83
CA PRO A 265 -1.23 9.32 9.00
C PRO A 265 -1.87 10.61 8.47
N TRP A 266 -3.19 10.73 8.43
CA TRP A 266 -3.86 11.96 8.00
C TRP A 266 -3.78 13.09 9.05
N SER A 267 -3.48 12.74 10.31
CA SER A 267 -3.48 13.66 11.45
C SER A 267 -2.22 14.54 11.51
N GLY A 268 -2.17 15.45 12.48
CA GLY A 268 -1.06 16.37 12.75
C GLY A 268 0.22 15.71 13.25
N VAL A 269 0.78 14.75 12.49
CA VAL A 269 1.94 13.95 12.89
C VAL A 269 3.20 14.21 12.05
N TRP A 270 3.09 14.89 10.91
CA TRP A 270 4.22 15.04 9.97
C TRP A 270 5.04 16.27 10.27
N LEU A 271 6.35 16.11 10.40
CA LEU A 271 7.28 17.21 10.60
C LEU A 271 8.18 17.36 9.38
N PRO A 272 8.07 18.45 8.59
CA PRO A 272 9.04 18.76 7.54
C PRO A 272 10.47 18.79 8.09
N VAL A 273 11.46 18.34 7.31
CA VAL A 273 12.87 18.34 7.75
C VAL A 273 13.48 19.73 7.70
N ASP A 274 13.24 20.47 6.62
CA ASP A 274 13.93 21.75 6.34
C ASP A 274 13.31 22.97 7.04
N ASP A 275 12.24 22.77 7.82
CA ASP A 275 11.56 23.86 8.53
C ASP A 275 11.28 23.44 9.98
N ALA A 276 12.27 23.69 10.84
CA ALA A 276 12.28 23.28 12.25
C ALA A 276 11.28 24.05 13.12
N ASP A 277 10.81 25.21 12.64
CA ASP A 277 9.85 26.06 13.36
C ASP A 277 8.40 25.63 13.12
N LEU A 278 8.15 24.80 12.11
CA LEU A 278 6.82 24.26 11.85
C LEU A 278 6.39 23.26 12.94
N PRO A 279 5.13 23.33 13.40
CA PRO A 279 4.56 22.27 14.21
C PRO A 279 4.39 20.99 13.36
N ARG A 280 4.05 19.87 14.00
CA ARG A 280 3.60 18.70 13.24
C ARG A 280 2.31 19.03 12.48
N LEU A 281 2.29 18.72 11.19
CA LEU A 281 1.26 19.06 10.24
C LEU A 281 0.39 17.85 9.87
N PRO A 282 -0.90 18.07 9.57
CA PRO A 282 -1.71 17.10 8.84
C PRO A 282 -1.06 16.73 7.52
N LEU A 283 -1.22 15.48 7.07
CA LEU A 283 -0.62 15.01 5.80
C LEU A 283 -0.95 15.93 4.63
N ALA A 284 -2.22 16.32 4.48
CA ALA A 284 -2.63 17.19 3.39
C ALA A 284 -1.97 18.57 3.46
N ALA A 285 -1.72 19.10 4.67
CA ALA A 285 -1.16 20.44 4.86
C ALA A 285 0.30 20.55 4.38
N LEU A 286 1.02 19.43 4.21
CA LEU A 286 2.32 19.42 3.53
C LEU A 286 2.24 19.98 2.10
N GLY A 287 1.07 19.86 1.45
CA GLY A 287 0.83 20.46 0.14
C GLY A 287 0.80 22.00 0.13
N GLY A 288 0.71 22.63 1.30
CA GLY A 288 0.81 24.08 1.48
C GLY A 288 2.21 24.56 1.91
N VAL A 289 3.15 23.64 2.16
CA VAL A 289 4.52 23.96 2.55
C VAL A 289 5.38 24.12 1.30
N THR A 290 6.22 25.16 1.28
CA THR A 290 7.14 25.41 0.17
C THR A 290 8.14 24.26 0.04
N LEU A 291 8.26 23.70 -1.16
CA LEU A 291 9.23 22.65 -1.45
C LEU A 291 10.66 23.25 -1.59
N PRO A 292 11.73 22.46 -1.37
CA PRO A 292 13.09 22.91 -1.64
C PRO A 292 13.24 23.43 -3.07
N PRO A 293 13.90 24.58 -3.29
CA PRO A 293 14.11 25.14 -4.63
C PRO A 293 14.75 24.15 -5.60
N GLU A 294 15.71 23.36 -5.13
CA GLU A 294 16.44 22.37 -5.92
C GLU A 294 15.51 21.27 -6.45
N ALA A 295 14.52 20.83 -5.66
CA ALA A 295 13.51 19.85 -6.10
C ALA A 295 12.66 20.43 -7.25
N LEU A 296 12.25 21.68 -7.14
CA LEU A 296 11.50 22.38 -8.18
C LEU A 296 12.34 22.57 -9.45
N GLU A 297 13.62 22.92 -9.31
CA GLU A 297 14.54 23.07 -10.43
C GLU A 297 14.80 21.74 -11.16
N ARG A 298 14.96 20.64 -10.42
CA ARG A 298 15.11 19.30 -11.02
C ARG A 298 13.85 18.91 -11.79
N ALA A 299 12.68 19.07 -11.17
CA ALA A 299 11.39 18.78 -11.80
C ALA A 299 11.17 19.63 -13.08
N ALA A 300 11.49 20.91 -13.05
CA ALA A 300 11.34 21.79 -14.21
C ALA A 300 12.22 21.41 -15.41
N ARG A 301 13.35 20.73 -15.17
CA ARG A 301 14.29 20.28 -16.21
C ARG A 301 13.97 18.89 -16.76
N ALA A 302 12.77 18.36 -16.46
CA ALA A 302 12.48 16.97 -16.76
C ALA A 302 12.52 16.63 -18.23
N ARG A 303 13.13 15.49 -18.54
CA ARG A 303 13.45 15.09 -19.92
C ARG A 303 12.33 14.29 -20.58
N LYS A 304 11.56 13.52 -19.80
CA LYS A 304 10.56 12.57 -20.30
C LYS A 304 9.34 12.42 -19.37
N PRO A 305 8.68 13.52 -18.96
CA PRO A 305 7.58 13.47 -18.00
C PRO A 305 6.40 12.60 -18.45
N TRP A 306 6.14 12.52 -19.76
CA TRP A 306 5.05 11.71 -20.35
C TRP A 306 5.19 10.21 -20.10
N LEU A 307 6.39 9.70 -19.78
CA LEU A 307 6.58 8.28 -19.43
C LEU A 307 6.00 7.93 -18.06
N TYR A 308 5.82 8.93 -17.21
CA TYR A 308 5.36 8.79 -15.84
C TYR A 308 3.98 9.39 -15.62
N GLU A 309 3.31 9.78 -16.72
CA GLU A 309 1.93 10.25 -16.67
C GLU A 309 1.04 9.19 -16.04
N ASP A 310 0.28 9.64 -15.05
CA ASP A 310 -0.63 8.80 -14.32
C ASP A 310 -1.94 8.71 -15.09
N ASN A 311 -2.01 7.83 -16.11
CA ASN A 311 -3.24 7.62 -16.86
C ASN A 311 -4.39 7.28 -15.88
N ASP A 312 -5.46 8.09 -15.93
CA ASP A 312 -6.57 8.15 -14.98
C ASP A 312 -7.52 6.93 -15.00
N THR A 313 -7.11 5.81 -15.61
CA THR A 313 -8.01 4.71 -15.98
C THR A 313 -8.32 3.69 -14.88
N ALA A 314 -7.96 3.95 -13.62
CA ALA A 314 -8.34 3.07 -12.50
C ALA A 314 -8.72 3.87 -11.25
N GLY A 315 -9.92 4.44 -11.28
CA GLY A 315 -10.58 4.97 -10.08
C GLY A 315 -10.72 3.89 -9.02
N ALA A 316 -10.44 4.26 -7.76
CA ALA A 316 -10.64 3.40 -6.60
C ALA A 316 -12.11 2.93 -6.51
N PRO A 317 -12.37 1.70 -6.00
CA PRO A 317 -13.72 1.30 -5.59
C PRO A 317 -14.21 2.12 -4.39
#